data_AF-A0A1H6FGA2-F1
#
_entry.id   AF-A0A1H6FGA2-F1
#
_cell.length_a   1.000
_cell.length_b   1.000
_cell.length_c   1.000
_cell.angle_alpha   90.00
_cell.angle_beta   90.00
_cell.angle_gamma   90.00
#
_symmetry.space_group_name_H-M   'P 1'
#
loop_
_entity.id
_entity.type
_entity.pdbx_description
1 polymer ?
#
loop_
_entity_poly.entity_id
_entity_poly.type
_entity_poly.pdbx_seq_one_letter_code
_entity_poly.pdbx_strand_id
1 'polypeptide(L)'
;MEKELEFLLVCEGPTDIAFLKNLTAKIGAQFNTAINIRELAPQRDATTGRYPPFGWTKVKAWCELYCKPDITEQASTVPQTYSHTYYWKALLLDSDGLIIQMDTDIAEKITDFTTHFDENYLGTRRDFCNEAILYWLNETQQTIDKAYLLLPSFAIETWLLASHDPGDVIFQDLEQPFDYEALSDFEDRLVNHGYSSRFNNRKNKPCLEKKKELYTDYANTVFAQLDNILTRCQEANKYYQFLSENCQNN
;
A
#
# COMPACT_ATOMS: atom_id res chain seq x y z
N MET A 1 -26.44 10.79 -12.05
CA MET A 1 -25.18 10.23 -12.57
C MET A 1 -24.51 9.56 -11.40
N GLU A 2 -24.00 8.35 -11.59
CA GLU A 2 -23.14 7.71 -10.60
C GLU A 2 -21.92 8.60 -10.40
N LYS A 3 -21.53 8.84 -9.15
CA LYS A 3 -20.37 9.67 -8.83
C LYS A 3 -19.13 8.86 -9.17
N GLU A 4 -18.18 9.44 -9.90
CA GLU A 4 -16.92 8.78 -10.25
C GLU A 4 -15.76 9.46 -9.53
N LEU A 5 -14.90 8.67 -8.90
CA LEU A 5 -13.64 9.11 -8.31
C LEU A 5 -12.48 8.38 -8.98
N GLU A 6 -11.38 9.08 -9.24
CA GLU A 6 -10.13 8.50 -9.73
C GLU A 6 -9.01 8.68 -8.71
N PHE A 7 -8.43 7.58 -8.24
CA PHE A 7 -7.21 7.57 -7.44
C PHE A 7 -6.03 7.07 -8.26
N LEU A 8 -4.88 7.72 -8.10
CA LEU A 8 -3.61 7.30 -8.66
C LEU A 8 -2.93 6.28 -7.73
N LEU A 9 -2.24 5.29 -8.28
CA LEU A 9 -1.57 4.26 -7.48
C LEU A 9 -0.09 4.10 -7.85
N VAL A 10 0.76 4.16 -6.82
CA VAL A 10 2.15 3.69 -6.82
C VAL A 10 2.23 2.54 -5.81
N CYS A 11 2.72 1.38 -6.21
CA CYS A 11 2.80 0.20 -5.33
C CYS A 11 3.96 -0.72 -5.72
N GLU A 12 4.24 -1.73 -4.90
CA GLU A 12 5.38 -2.64 -5.12
C GLU A 12 5.16 -3.64 -6.24
N GLY A 13 3.93 -4.12 -6.43
CA GLY A 13 3.70 -5.25 -7.31
C GLY A 13 2.31 -5.34 -7.92
N PRO A 14 2.18 -6.18 -8.96
CA PRO A 14 0.91 -6.39 -9.67
C PRO A 14 -0.16 -7.09 -8.81
N THR A 15 0.24 -7.81 -7.78
CA THR A 15 -0.67 -8.43 -6.80
C THR A 15 -1.39 -7.36 -5.99
N ASP A 16 -0.68 -6.31 -5.57
CA ASP A 16 -1.23 -5.20 -4.79
C ASP A 16 -2.18 -4.38 -5.65
N ILE A 17 -1.85 -4.15 -6.93
CA ILE A 17 -2.75 -3.53 -7.90
C ILE A 17 -4.07 -4.29 -8.00
N ALA A 18 -4.01 -5.62 -8.15
CA ALA A 18 -5.20 -6.45 -8.31
C ALA A 18 -6.08 -6.44 -7.06
N PHE A 19 -5.44 -6.53 -5.90
CA PHE A 19 -6.10 -6.49 -4.60
C PHE A 19 -6.77 -5.13 -4.37
N LEU A 20 -6.01 -4.04 -4.47
CA LEU A 20 -6.47 -2.68 -4.19
C LEU A 20 -7.57 -2.24 -5.16
N LYS A 21 -7.41 -2.49 -6.47
CA LYS A 21 -8.46 -2.18 -7.46
C LYS A 21 -9.79 -2.81 -7.08
N ASN A 22 -9.78 -4.08 -6.70
CA ASN A 22 -11.00 -4.81 -6.39
C ASN A 22 -11.59 -4.38 -5.04
N LEU A 23 -10.77 -4.26 -3.99
CA LEU A 23 -11.24 -3.84 -2.67
C LEU A 23 -11.82 -2.43 -2.71
N THR A 24 -11.12 -1.49 -3.32
CA THR A 24 -11.51 -0.07 -3.39
C THR A 24 -12.77 0.14 -4.21
N ALA A 25 -12.92 -0.54 -5.35
CA ALA A 25 -14.15 -0.49 -6.13
C ALA A 25 -15.36 -0.98 -5.32
N LYS A 26 -15.19 -2.02 -4.50
CA LYS A 26 -16.25 -2.54 -3.64
C LYS A 26 -16.60 -1.61 -2.49
N ILE A 27 -15.59 -1.00 -1.85
CA ILE A 27 -15.82 0.03 -0.81
C ILE A 27 -16.59 1.20 -1.42
N GLY A 28 -16.17 1.70 -2.60
CA GLY A 28 -16.89 2.77 -3.30
C GLY A 28 -18.36 2.44 -3.58
N ALA A 29 -18.64 1.20 -4.01
CA ALA A 29 -20.00 0.74 -4.26
C ALA A 29 -20.91 0.80 -3.02
N GLN A 30 -20.38 0.67 -1.79
CA GLN A 30 -21.16 0.88 -0.55
C GLN A 30 -21.69 2.32 -0.43
N PHE A 31 -21.02 3.28 -1.07
CA PHE A 31 -21.38 4.70 -1.09
C PHE A 31 -21.99 5.14 -2.43
N ASN A 32 -22.42 4.21 -3.28
CA ASN A 32 -22.96 4.51 -4.63
C ASN A 32 -22.00 5.41 -5.45
N THR A 33 -20.70 5.16 -5.30
CA THR A 33 -19.60 5.88 -5.94
C THR A 33 -18.70 4.89 -6.68
N ALA A 34 -18.52 5.08 -7.97
CA ALA A 34 -17.57 4.30 -8.74
C ALA A 34 -16.15 4.83 -8.49
N ILE A 35 -15.32 4.04 -7.81
CA ILE A 35 -13.92 4.38 -7.59
C ILE A 35 -13.04 3.62 -8.59
N ASN A 36 -12.30 4.38 -9.39
CA ASN A 36 -11.30 3.88 -10.33
C ASN A 36 -9.89 4.10 -9.77
N ILE A 37 -9.03 3.08 -9.90
CA ILE A 37 -7.60 3.23 -9.62
C ILE A 37 -6.82 3.24 -10.93
N ARG A 38 -6.12 4.35 -11.20
CA ARG A 38 -5.19 4.51 -12.31
C ARG A 38 -3.76 4.21 -11.85
N GLU A 39 -3.11 3.29 -12.55
CA GLU A 39 -1.76 2.83 -12.23
C GLU A 39 -0.73 3.87 -12.69
N LEU A 40 -0.04 4.50 -11.75
CA LEU A 40 1.15 5.30 -12.06
C LEU A 40 2.38 4.41 -12.11
N ALA A 41 2.56 3.52 -11.14
CA ALA A 41 3.65 2.57 -11.13
C ALA A 41 3.38 1.32 -10.25
N PRO A 42 3.80 0.11 -10.69
CA PRO A 42 4.27 -0.20 -12.04
C PRO A 42 3.14 -0.11 -13.07
N GLN A 43 3.49 0.23 -14.32
CA GLN A 43 2.54 0.24 -15.43
C GLN A 43 2.55 -1.09 -16.16
N ARG A 44 1.37 -1.55 -16.55
CA ARG A 44 1.22 -2.74 -17.40
C ARG A 44 1.71 -2.43 -18.81
N ASP A 45 2.64 -3.23 -19.31
CA ASP A 45 3.10 -3.12 -20.68
C ASP A 45 1.94 -3.47 -21.64
N ALA A 46 1.57 -2.54 -22.52
CA ALA A 46 0.42 -2.68 -23.41
C ALA A 46 0.59 -3.79 -24.47
N THR A 47 1.83 -4.16 -24.78
CA THR A 47 2.14 -5.15 -25.84
C THR A 47 2.11 -6.57 -25.30
N THR A 48 2.71 -6.78 -24.13
CA THR A 48 2.89 -8.09 -23.49
C THR A 48 1.83 -8.38 -22.45
N GLY A 49 1.13 -7.35 -21.97
CA GLY A 49 0.18 -7.44 -20.87
C GLY A 49 0.83 -7.80 -19.53
N ARG A 50 2.15 -7.66 -19.39
CA ARG A 50 2.93 -7.99 -18.18
C ARG A 50 3.34 -6.73 -17.43
N TYR A 51 3.56 -6.87 -16.14
CA TYR A 51 4.15 -5.82 -15.31
C TYR A 51 5.66 -6.02 -15.22
N PRO A 52 6.45 -4.92 -15.24
CA PRO A 52 7.87 -5.01 -14.91
C PRO A 52 8.04 -5.35 -13.42
N PRO A 53 9.17 -5.97 -13.03
CA PRO A 53 9.57 -6.03 -11.63
C PRO A 53 9.73 -4.60 -11.07
N PHE A 54 9.07 -4.30 -9.94
CA PHE A 54 9.09 -2.98 -9.31
C PHE A 54 9.69 -3.07 -7.90
N GLY A 55 8.91 -3.51 -6.90
CA GLY A 55 9.35 -3.64 -5.51
C GLY A 55 9.65 -2.30 -4.83
N TRP A 56 9.92 -2.33 -3.51
CA TRP A 56 10.13 -1.13 -2.70
C TRP A 56 11.19 -0.15 -3.23
N THR A 57 12.31 -0.62 -3.79
CA THR A 57 13.37 0.27 -4.31
C THR A 57 12.90 1.13 -5.48
N LYS A 58 11.91 0.65 -6.23
CA LYS A 58 11.29 1.40 -7.32
C LYS A 58 10.17 2.32 -6.85
N VAL A 59 9.47 1.97 -5.77
CA VAL A 59 8.57 2.90 -5.06
C VAL A 59 9.38 4.08 -4.53
N LYS A 60 10.51 3.82 -3.85
CA LYS A 60 11.47 4.85 -3.43
C LYS A 60 11.90 5.73 -4.61
N ALA A 61 12.40 5.13 -5.70
CA ALA A 61 12.88 5.90 -6.85
C ALA A 61 11.77 6.76 -7.49
N TRP A 62 10.52 6.29 -7.44
CA TRP A 62 9.37 7.10 -7.84
C TRP A 62 9.18 8.29 -6.89
N CYS A 63 9.22 8.08 -5.57
CA CYS A 63 9.11 9.18 -4.60
C CYS A 63 10.21 10.23 -4.79
N GLU A 64 11.47 9.81 -4.98
CA GLU A 64 12.61 10.71 -5.23
C GLU A 64 12.46 11.49 -6.55
N LEU A 65 11.95 10.83 -7.61
CA LEU A 65 11.66 11.48 -8.88
C LEU A 65 10.54 12.51 -8.76
N TYR A 66 9.52 12.21 -7.94
CA TYR A 66 8.32 13.03 -7.79
C TYR A 66 8.32 13.96 -6.56
N CYS A 67 9.48 14.16 -5.95
CA CYS A 67 9.62 14.89 -4.70
C CYS A 67 9.27 16.38 -4.84
N LYS A 68 8.99 17.02 -3.71
CA LYS A 68 8.79 18.45 -3.64
C LYS A 68 10.11 19.17 -3.98
N PRO A 69 10.12 20.07 -4.98
CA PRO A 69 11.33 20.80 -5.32
C PRO A 69 11.75 21.70 -4.17
N ASP A 70 13.06 21.78 -3.92
CA ASP A 70 13.61 22.73 -2.96
C ASP A 70 13.55 24.15 -3.56
N ILE A 71 12.74 25.01 -2.94
CA ILE A 71 12.54 26.40 -3.40
C ILE A 71 13.69 27.30 -2.89
N THR A 72 14.58 26.79 -2.03
CA THR A 72 15.66 27.58 -1.42
C THR A 72 16.96 27.62 -2.24
N GLU A 73 17.15 26.71 -3.20
CA GLU A 73 18.27 26.77 -4.14
C GLU A 73 17.88 27.51 -5.44
N GLN A 74 18.12 28.83 -5.42
CA GLN A 74 18.40 29.70 -6.56
C GLN A 74 17.53 29.54 -7.81
N ALA A 75 16.62 30.51 -7.98
CA ALA A 75 15.96 30.91 -9.21
C ALA A 75 16.91 31.40 -10.35
N SER A 76 18.13 30.85 -10.49
CA SER A 76 19.17 31.45 -11.35
C SER A 76 19.92 30.52 -12.31
N THR A 77 19.76 29.19 -12.30
CA THR A 77 20.53 28.34 -13.24
C THR A 77 19.84 27.08 -13.77
N VAL A 78 18.66 26.71 -13.28
CA VAL A 78 17.93 25.54 -13.83
C VAL A 78 16.94 26.01 -14.90
N PRO A 79 16.95 25.44 -16.12
CA PRO A 79 15.94 25.77 -17.14
C PRO A 79 14.53 25.54 -16.56
N GLN A 80 13.71 26.59 -16.58
CA GLN A 80 12.32 26.67 -16.09
C GLN A 80 11.35 25.58 -16.62
N THR A 81 11.81 24.66 -17.48
CA THR A 81 11.01 23.62 -18.11
C THR A 81 10.91 22.31 -17.32
N TYR A 82 11.70 22.11 -16.25
CA TYR A 82 11.78 20.81 -15.58
C TYR A 82 11.23 20.73 -14.14
N SER A 83 11.09 21.84 -13.40
CA SER A 83 10.88 21.74 -11.94
C SER A 83 9.42 21.63 -11.47
N HIS A 84 8.43 21.87 -12.33
CA HIS A 84 7.01 21.78 -11.94
C HIS A 84 6.30 20.53 -12.47
N THR A 85 6.85 19.86 -13.49
CA THR A 85 6.22 18.72 -14.17
C THR A 85 6.31 17.42 -13.38
N TYR A 86 7.28 17.34 -12.47
CA TYR A 86 7.54 16.12 -11.70
C TYR A 86 7.11 16.23 -10.23
N TYR A 87 6.47 17.29 -9.76
CA TYR A 87 5.96 17.25 -8.38
C TYR A 87 4.72 16.36 -8.31
N TRP A 88 4.65 15.41 -7.37
CA TRP A 88 3.50 14.50 -7.25
C TRP A 88 2.14 15.22 -7.16
N LYS A 89 2.05 16.40 -6.52
CA LYS A 89 0.80 17.17 -6.50
C LYS A 89 0.36 17.67 -7.87
N ALA A 90 1.28 17.87 -8.81
CA ALA A 90 0.92 18.22 -10.18
C ALA A 90 0.17 17.07 -10.90
N LEU A 91 0.37 15.83 -10.47
CA LEU A 91 -0.38 14.67 -10.98
C LEU A 91 -1.83 14.67 -10.49
N LEU A 92 -2.12 15.40 -9.41
CA LEU A 92 -3.43 15.41 -8.74
C LEU A 92 -4.42 16.45 -9.28
N LEU A 93 -4.06 17.16 -10.35
CA LEU A 93 -4.94 18.18 -10.94
C LEU A 93 -6.28 17.59 -11.42
N ASP A 94 -6.24 16.37 -11.96
CA ASP A 94 -7.40 15.68 -12.55
C ASP A 94 -7.72 14.36 -11.82
N SER A 95 -7.33 14.22 -10.55
CA SER A 95 -7.63 13.04 -9.74
C SER A 95 -8.04 13.40 -8.31
N ASP A 96 -8.78 12.49 -7.67
CA ASP A 96 -9.28 12.66 -6.31
C ASP A 96 -8.24 12.34 -5.25
N GLY A 97 -7.25 11.52 -5.59
CA GLY A 97 -6.08 11.37 -4.75
C GLY A 97 -5.00 10.44 -5.28
N LEU A 98 -3.94 10.29 -4.48
CA LEU A 98 -2.82 9.40 -4.74
C LEU A 98 -2.70 8.40 -3.58
N ILE A 99 -2.50 7.14 -3.92
CA ILE A 99 -2.18 6.07 -2.97
C ILE A 99 -0.75 5.65 -3.27
N ILE A 100 0.11 5.71 -2.25
CA ILE A 100 1.45 5.13 -2.30
C ILE A 100 1.44 3.95 -1.36
N GLN A 101 1.50 2.74 -1.91
CA GLN A 101 1.54 1.50 -1.14
C GLN A 101 2.97 0.97 -1.09
N MET A 102 3.38 0.56 0.11
CA MET A 102 4.63 -0.14 0.34
C MET A 102 4.45 -1.09 1.52
N ASP A 103 4.94 -2.32 1.37
CA ASP A 103 4.99 -3.29 2.46
C ASP A 103 5.98 -2.81 3.51
N THR A 104 5.72 -3.08 4.78
CA THR A 104 6.58 -2.56 5.86
C THR A 104 7.68 -3.56 6.26
N ASP A 105 7.66 -4.79 5.72
CA ASP A 105 8.69 -5.84 5.95
C ASP A 105 10.10 -5.46 5.45
N ILE A 106 10.24 -4.31 4.77
CA ILE A 106 11.50 -3.76 4.29
C ILE A 106 12.15 -2.76 5.26
N ALA A 107 11.55 -2.44 6.41
CA ALA A 107 12.04 -1.35 7.27
C ALA A 107 13.53 -1.47 7.63
N GLU A 108 14.02 -2.67 7.97
CA GLU A 108 15.43 -2.94 8.27
C GLU A 108 16.35 -2.81 7.04
N LYS A 109 15.79 -2.79 5.83
CA LYS A 109 16.54 -2.68 4.56
C LYS A 109 16.68 -1.24 4.08
N ILE A 110 15.94 -0.29 4.66
CA ILE A 110 16.07 1.13 4.37
C ILE A 110 17.26 1.66 5.17
N THR A 111 18.35 1.99 4.46
CA THR A 111 19.61 2.48 5.06
C THR A 111 19.97 3.89 4.62
N ASP A 112 19.20 4.47 3.71
CA ASP A 112 19.38 5.79 3.12
C ASP A 112 18.53 6.87 3.80
N PHE A 113 17.68 6.48 4.76
CA PHE A 113 16.96 7.39 5.64
C PHE A 113 17.85 7.77 6.83
N THR A 114 17.67 8.98 7.36
CA THR A 114 18.53 9.54 8.43
C THR A 114 18.50 8.74 9.72
N THR A 115 17.39 8.03 9.96
CA THR A 115 17.18 7.15 11.11
C THR A 115 17.22 5.71 10.63
N HIS A 116 17.72 4.79 11.46
CA HIS A 116 17.69 3.35 11.18
C HIS A 116 16.55 2.70 11.96
N PHE A 117 15.89 1.72 11.35
CA PHE A 117 14.92 0.89 12.06
C PHE A 117 15.66 -0.22 12.81
N ASP A 118 15.85 -0.04 14.11
CA ASP A 118 16.51 -0.98 15.00
C ASP A 118 15.80 -1.04 16.37
N GLU A 119 16.38 -1.77 17.32
CA GLU A 119 15.84 -1.96 18.68
C GLU A 119 15.67 -0.65 19.47
N ASN A 120 16.30 0.45 19.05
CA ASN A 120 16.21 1.76 19.69
C ASN A 120 15.20 2.69 19.01
N TYR A 121 14.61 2.30 17.87
CA TYR A 121 13.58 3.09 17.22
C TYR A 121 12.31 3.09 18.08
N LEU A 122 11.86 4.27 18.51
CA LEU A 122 10.75 4.41 19.46
C LEU A 122 9.36 4.29 18.81
N GLY A 123 9.28 4.34 17.49
CA GLY A 123 8.03 4.24 16.74
C GLY A 123 7.75 2.81 16.24
N THR A 124 6.64 2.66 15.52
CA THR A 124 6.33 1.40 14.85
C THR A 124 7.07 1.29 13.52
N ARG A 125 7.15 0.07 12.98
CA ARG A 125 7.64 -0.20 11.61
C ARG A 125 6.94 0.65 10.56
N ARG A 126 5.62 0.84 10.73
CA ARG A 126 4.79 1.71 9.90
C ARG A 126 5.23 3.17 10.01
N ASP A 127 5.46 3.68 11.23
CA ASP A 127 5.89 5.07 11.44
C ASP A 127 7.23 5.32 10.77
N PHE A 128 8.17 4.37 10.87
CA PHE A 128 9.45 4.44 10.19
C PHE A 128 9.30 4.47 8.66
N CYS A 129 8.50 3.58 8.07
CA CYS A 129 8.28 3.56 6.62
C CYS A 129 7.56 4.82 6.13
N ASN A 130 6.65 5.36 6.95
CA ASN A 130 5.98 6.63 6.68
C ASN A 130 6.98 7.79 6.65
N GLU A 131 7.86 7.88 7.66
CA GLU A 131 8.93 8.89 7.71
C GLU A 131 9.90 8.77 6.53
N ALA A 132 10.27 7.55 6.14
CA ALA A 132 11.13 7.30 4.99
C ALA A 132 10.48 7.77 3.66
N ILE A 133 9.20 7.46 3.43
CA ILE A 133 8.50 7.93 2.23
C ILE A 133 8.41 9.46 2.22
N LEU A 134 8.06 10.08 3.34
CA LEU A 134 8.00 11.54 3.45
C LEU A 134 9.35 12.19 3.16
N TYR A 135 10.44 11.59 3.66
CA TYR A 135 11.79 12.01 3.36
C TYR A 135 12.10 11.93 1.86
N TRP A 136 11.78 10.81 1.20
CA TRP A 136 11.98 10.66 -0.25
C TRP A 136 11.14 11.64 -1.07
N LEU A 137 9.93 11.98 -0.61
CA LEU A 137 9.06 12.98 -1.22
C LEU A 137 9.46 14.42 -0.89
N ASN A 138 10.44 14.64 -0.02
CA ASN A 138 10.81 15.95 0.51
C ASN A 138 9.61 16.72 1.12
N GLU A 139 8.74 16.00 1.85
CA GLU A 139 7.57 16.56 2.52
C GLU A 139 7.75 16.50 4.05
N THR A 140 7.25 17.53 4.74
CA THR A 140 7.09 17.49 6.20
C THR A 140 5.70 16.94 6.53
N GLN A 141 5.56 16.22 7.65
CA GLN A 141 4.44 15.35 8.08
C GLN A 141 2.98 15.78 7.82
N GLN A 142 2.68 17.01 7.37
CA GLN A 142 1.36 17.62 7.47
C GLN A 142 0.73 18.17 6.18
N THR A 143 1.29 17.93 4.98
CA THR A 143 0.64 18.43 3.74
C THR A 143 0.60 17.43 2.60
N ILE A 144 0.15 16.21 2.90
CA ILE A 144 -0.30 15.28 1.86
C ILE A 144 -1.81 15.45 1.63
N ASP A 145 -2.23 16.67 1.27
CA ASP A 145 -3.61 16.87 0.82
C ASP A 145 -3.85 15.95 -0.39
N LYS A 146 -4.91 15.14 -0.31
CA LYS A 146 -5.27 14.11 -1.29
C LYS A 146 -4.28 12.96 -1.53
N ALA A 147 -3.29 12.70 -0.67
CA ALA A 147 -2.57 11.43 -0.78
C ALA A 147 -2.52 10.63 0.52
N TYR A 148 -2.54 9.31 0.34
CA TYR A 148 -2.60 8.33 1.39
C TYR A 148 -1.41 7.38 1.25
N LEU A 149 -0.59 7.30 2.30
CA LEU A 149 0.49 6.33 2.39
C LEU A 149 -0.08 5.04 2.98
N LEU A 150 -0.32 4.05 2.11
CA LEU A 150 -0.86 2.75 2.49
C LEU A 150 0.28 1.82 2.92
N LEU A 151 0.41 1.62 4.23
CA LEU A 151 1.57 0.96 4.83
C LEU A 151 1.12 -0.24 5.68
N PRO A 152 0.66 -1.34 5.05
CA PRO A 152 0.21 -2.50 5.79
C PRO A 152 1.33 -3.11 6.63
N SER A 153 0.98 -3.61 7.82
CA SER A 153 1.94 -4.25 8.71
C SER A 153 2.47 -5.54 8.10
N PHE A 154 3.79 -5.56 7.90
CA PHE A 154 4.53 -6.49 7.06
C PHE A 154 4.09 -6.50 5.60
N ALA A 155 2.85 -6.91 5.29
CA ALA A 155 2.31 -6.93 3.94
C ALA A 155 0.78 -6.85 3.92
N ILE A 156 0.19 -6.59 2.75
CA ILE A 156 -1.26 -6.47 2.59
C ILE A 156 -2.02 -7.76 2.92
N GLU A 157 -1.38 -8.92 2.81
CA GLU A 157 -1.95 -10.22 3.18
C GLU A 157 -2.23 -10.35 4.68
N THR A 158 -1.69 -9.47 5.53
CA THR A 158 -2.10 -9.37 6.94
C THR A 158 -3.60 -9.09 7.07
N TRP A 159 -4.20 -8.33 6.14
CA TRP A 159 -5.65 -8.09 6.13
C TRP A 159 -6.43 -9.35 5.76
N LEU A 160 -5.89 -10.18 4.87
CA LEU A 160 -6.46 -11.48 4.55
C LEU A 160 -6.42 -12.41 5.77
N LEU A 161 -5.30 -12.42 6.50
CA LEU A 161 -5.20 -13.15 7.76
C LEU A 161 -6.24 -12.67 8.77
N ALA A 162 -6.43 -11.36 8.89
CA ALA A 162 -7.43 -10.74 9.78
C ALA A 162 -8.89 -11.03 9.40
N SER A 163 -9.16 -11.62 8.24
CA SER A 163 -10.50 -12.08 7.86
C SER A 163 -10.93 -13.37 8.58
N HIS A 164 -9.97 -14.11 9.17
CA HIS A 164 -10.24 -15.32 9.95
C HIS A 164 -10.69 -14.98 11.38
N ASP A 165 -11.47 -15.86 12.01
CA ASP A 165 -11.88 -15.67 13.41
C ASP A 165 -10.67 -15.84 14.36
N PRO A 166 -10.54 -15.06 15.46
CA PRO A 166 -9.45 -15.24 16.42
C PRO A 166 -9.36 -16.64 17.04
N GLY A 167 -10.46 -17.41 17.05
CA GLY A 167 -10.52 -18.81 17.48
C GLY A 167 -10.27 -19.84 16.38
N ASP A 168 -9.96 -19.42 15.15
CA ASP A 168 -9.61 -20.31 14.04
C ASP A 168 -8.29 -21.06 14.33
N VAL A 169 -8.17 -22.28 13.80
CA VAL A 169 -6.99 -23.16 13.97
C VAL A 169 -5.70 -22.50 13.49
N ILE A 170 -5.78 -21.54 12.57
CA ILE A 170 -4.64 -20.74 12.09
C ILE A 170 -3.98 -19.87 13.20
N PHE A 171 -4.67 -19.66 14.33
CA PHE A 171 -4.18 -18.86 15.48
C PHE A 171 -4.09 -19.65 16.80
N GLN A 172 -4.26 -20.98 16.76
CA GLN A 172 -4.35 -21.80 17.98
C GLN A 172 -3.09 -21.73 18.87
N ASP A 173 -1.95 -21.35 18.29
CA ASP A 173 -0.66 -21.22 18.96
C ASP A 173 -0.45 -19.84 19.62
N LEU A 174 -1.35 -18.88 19.38
CA LEU A 174 -1.24 -17.50 19.89
C LEU A 174 -2.00 -17.32 21.20
N GLU A 175 -1.42 -16.54 22.12
CA GLU A 175 -2.10 -16.10 23.34
C GLU A 175 -3.14 -15.01 23.00
N GLN A 176 -4.32 -15.10 23.62
CA GLN A 176 -5.42 -14.16 23.38
C GLN A 176 -5.48 -13.08 24.47
N PRO A 177 -5.72 -11.80 24.12
CA PRO A 177 -5.84 -11.27 22.76
C PRO A 177 -4.48 -11.08 22.08
N PHE A 178 -4.42 -11.27 20.77
CA PHE A 178 -3.24 -10.94 19.95
C PHE A 178 -3.53 -9.81 18.96
N ASP A 179 -2.46 -9.18 18.46
CA ASP A 179 -2.51 -8.15 17.43
C ASP A 179 -2.17 -8.76 16.06
N TYR A 180 -3.08 -8.65 15.10
CA TYR A 180 -2.87 -9.12 13.73
C TYR A 180 -1.73 -8.37 13.04
N GLU A 181 -1.60 -7.08 13.32
CA GLU A 181 -0.58 -6.21 12.72
C GLU A 181 0.81 -6.44 13.33
N ALA A 182 0.93 -7.28 14.37
CA ALA A 182 2.19 -7.74 14.93
C ALA A 182 2.68 -9.09 14.38
N LEU A 183 1.87 -9.80 13.57
CA LEU A 183 2.19 -11.14 13.07
C LEU A 183 3.13 -11.08 11.85
N SER A 184 4.39 -11.43 12.06
CA SER A 184 5.41 -11.48 11.00
C SER A 184 5.38 -12.76 10.15
N ASP A 185 4.71 -13.81 10.63
CA ASP A 185 4.61 -15.13 9.99
C ASP A 185 3.32 -15.31 9.18
N PHE A 186 2.67 -14.21 8.78
CA PHE A 186 1.39 -14.20 8.07
C PHE A 186 1.38 -15.10 6.81
N GLU A 187 2.45 -15.07 6.00
CA GLU A 187 2.57 -15.88 4.78
C GLU A 187 2.55 -17.38 5.13
N ASP A 188 3.29 -17.79 6.16
CA ASP A 188 3.38 -19.19 6.58
C ASP A 188 2.04 -19.66 7.16
N ARG A 189 1.36 -18.82 7.95
CA ARG A 189 0.04 -19.10 8.50
C ARG A 189 -1.00 -19.35 7.39
N LEU A 190 -1.08 -18.45 6.41
CA LEU A 190 -2.00 -18.59 5.28
C LEU A 190 -1.69 -19.86 4.46
N VAL A 191 -0.42 -20.10 4.13
CA VAL A 191 -0.05 -21.30 3.37
C VAL A 191 -0.38 -22.59 4.12
N ASN A 192 -0.08 -22.66 5.43
CA ASN A 192 -0.37 -23.84 6.26
C ASN A 192 -1.87 -24.07 6.44
N HIS A 193 -2.68 -23.01 6.41
CA HIS A 193 -4.14 -23.11 6.44
C HIS A 193 -4.75 -23.58 5.11
N GLY A 194 -3.95 -23.67 4.04
CA GLY A 194 -4.36 -24.23 2.76
C GLY A 194 -4.57 -23.21 1.64
N TYR A 195 -4.11 -21.97 1.81
CA TYR A 195 -4.10 -20.99 0.73
C TYR A 195 -3.18 -21.45 -0.42
N SER A 196 -3.53 -21.07 -1.65
CA SER A 196 -2.79 -21.45 -2.84
C SER A 196 -1.32 -21.01 -2.73
N SER A 197 -0.41 -21.97 -2.91
CA SER A 197 1.00 -21.77 -2.68
C SER A 197 1.85 -22.35 -3.81
N ARG A 198 3.06 -21.81 -3.94
CA ARG A 198 4.10 -22.29 -4.86
C ARG A 198 5.42 -22.39 -4.11
N PHE A 199 6.18 -23.44 -4.38
CA PHE A 199 7.51 -23.58 -3.81
C PHE A 199 8.46 -22.49 -4.33
N ASN A 200 9.08 -21.75 -3.41
CA ASN A 200 10.05 -20.72 -3.70
C ASN A 200 11.47 -21.25 -3.46
N ASN A 201 12.18 -21.57 -4.54
CA ASN A 201 13.55 -22.11 -4.47
C ASN A 201 14.54 -21.17 -3.75
N ARG A 202 14.30 -19.86 -3.73
CA ARG A 202 15.20 -18.90 -3.05
C ARG A 202 15.01 -18.90 -1.54
N LYS A 203 13.76 -19.05 -1.08
CA LYS A 203 13.43 -19.15 0.36
C LYS A 203 13.46 -20.60 0.88
N ASN A 204 13.59 -21.59 -0.02
CA ASN A 204 13.52 -23.02 0.27
C ASN A 204 12.26 -23.42 1.07
N LYS A 205 11.12 -22.77 0.78
CA LYS A 205 9.83 -23.05 1.40
C LYS A 205 8.67 -22.73 0.45
N PRO A 206 7.47 -23.29 0.69
CA PRO A 206 6.23 -22.81 0.07
C PRO A 206 5.98 -21.33 0.39
N CYS A 207 5.53 -20.56 -0.60
CA CYS A 207 5.10 -19.17 -0.46
C CYS A 207 3.73 -18.99 -1.12
N LEU A 208 3.01 -17.92 -0.77
CA LEU A 208 1.73 -17.62 -1.41
C LEU A 208 1.91 -17.48 -2.92
N GLU A 209 0.96 -18.05 -3.66
CA GLU A 209 1.01 -17.98 -5.11
C GLU A 209 0.60 -16.58 -5.60
N LYS A 210 1.52 -15.92 -6.31
CA LYS A 210 1.35 -14.55 -6.83
C LYS A 210 0.61 -14.53 -8.18
N LYS A 211 -0.65 -14.98 -8.20
CA LYS A 211 -1.57 -14.88 -9.37
C LYS A 211 -2.57 -13.75 -9.19
N LYS A 212 -2.86 -13.03 -10.26
CA LYS A 212 -3.77 -11.87 -10.23
C LYS A 212 -5.16 -12.26 -9.73
N GLU A 213 -5.69 -13.37 -10.21
CA GLU A 213 -7.04 -13.86 -9.90
C GLU A 213 -7.17 -14.18 -8.41
N LEU A 214 -6.15 -14.80 -7.81
CA LEU A 214 -6.13 -15.09 -6.38
C LEU A 214 -6.20 -13.81 -5.54
N TYR A 215 -5.50 -12.75 -5.92
CA TYR A 215 -5.52 -11.48 -5.17
C TYR A 215 -6.83 -10.71 -5.35
N THR A 216 -7.52 -10.91 -6.48
CA THR A 216 -8.92 -10.47 -6.64
C THR A 216 -9.83 -11.22 -5.66
N ASP A 217 -9.67 -12.54 -5.54
CA ASP A 217 -10.44 -13.35 -4.60
C ASP A 217 -10.12 -12.99 -3.14
N TYR A 218 -8.86 -12.74 -2.81
CA TYR A 218 -8.45 -12.29 -1.47
C TYR A 218 -9.07 -10.94 -1.11
N ALA A 219 -9.12 -10.00 -2.06
CA ALA A 219 -9.83 -8.75 -1.86
C ALA A 219 -11.35 -8.95 -1.67
N ASN A 220 -11.96 -9.94 -2.33
CA ASN A 220 -13.36 -10.31 -2.09
C ASN A 220 -13.56 -10.83 -0.67
N THR A 221 -12.69 -11.72 -0.20
CA THR A 221 -12.72 -12.27 1.17
C THR A 221 -12.56 -11.16 2.21
N VAL A 222 -11.59 -10.27 2.02
CA VAL A 222 -11.35 -9.11 2.89
C VAL A 222 -12.58 -8.21 2.92
N PHE A 223 -13.17 -7.90 1.78
CA PHE A 223 -14.39 -7.09 1.74
C PHE A 223 -15.59 -7.77 2.43
N ALA A 224 -15.74 -9.09 2.29
CA ALA A 224 -16.82 -9.83 2.95
C ALA A 224 -16.69 -9.83 4.48
N GLN A 225 -15.49 -9.60 5.01
CA GLN A 225 -15.19 -9.50 6.44
C GLN A 225 -14.77 -8.08 6.85
N LEU A 226 -15.15 -7.07 6.07
CA LEU A 226 -14.61 -5.72 6.22
C LEU A 226 -14.78 -5.18 7.64
N ASP A 227 -15.98 -5.24 8.23
CA ASP A 227 -16.23 -4.75 9.59
C ASP A 227 -15.29 -5.36 10.64
N ASN A 228 -15.02 -6.66 10.53
CA ASN A 228 -14.07 -7.34 11.40
C ASN A 228 -12.65 -6.82 11.17
N ILE A 229 -12.24 -6.68 9.92
CA ILE A 229 -10.90 -6.21 9.56
C ILE A 229 -10.67 -4.76 10.00
N LEU A 230 -11.66 -3.87 9.87
CA LEU A 230 -11.57 -2.47 10.32
C LEU A 230 -11.37 -2.36 11.84
N THR A 231 -11.83 -3.34 12.62
CA THR A 231 -11.60 -3.37 14.08
C THR A 231 -10.30 -4.07 14.47
N ARG A 232 -9.72 -4.89 13.59
CA ARG A 232 -8.53 -5.72 13.85
C ARG A 232 -7.24 -5.15 13.27
N CYS A 233 -7.33 -4.33 12.22
CA CYS A 233 -6.19 -3.76 11.51
C CYS A 233 -6.36 -2.24 11.41
N GLN A 234 -5.49 -1.50 12.09
CA GLN A 234 -5.57 -0.05 12.13
C GLN A 234 -5.33 0.56 10.75
N GLU A 235 -4.42 -0.01 9.95
CA GLU A 235 -4.12 0.50 8.61
C GLU A 235 -5.29 0.29 7.64
N ALA A 236 -5.99 -0.84 7.73
CA ALA A 236 -7.20 -1.08 6.95
C ALA A 236 -8.29 -0.06 7.28
N ASN A 237 -8.47 0.25 8.57
CA ASN A 237 -9.43 1.26 9.01
C ASN A 237 -9.10 2.65 8.49
N LYS A 238 -7.83 3.07 8.57
CA LYS A 238 -7.37 4.35 8.02
C LYS A 238 -7.59 4.43 6.50
N TYR A 239 -7.32 3.35 5.78
CA TYR A 239 -7.55 3.30 4.34
C TYR A 239 -9.03 3.42 3.98
N TYR A 240 -9.90 2.70 4.70
CA TYR A 240 -11.35 2.81 4.54
C TYR A 240 -11.85 4.23 4.83
N GLN A 241 -11.39 4.85 5.92
CA GLN A 241 -11.72 6.23 6.29
C GLN A 241 -11.36 7.19 5.16
N PHE A 242 -10.12 7.12 4.66
CA PHE A 242 -9.65 7.92 3.53
C PHE A 242 -10.57 7.81 2.30
N LEU A 243 -10.97 6.59 1.92
CA LEU A 243 -11.88 6.39 0.79
C LEU A 243 -13.28 6.91 1.07
N SER A 244 -13.82 6.64 2.27
CA SER A 244 -15.18 7.02 2.65
C SER A 244 -15.36 8.55 2.72
N GLU A 245 -14.36 9.27 3.22
CA GLU A 245 -14.38 10.73 3.28
C GLU A 245 -14.41 11.34 1.88
N ASN A 246 -13.62 10.81 0.93
CA ASN A 246 -13.68 11.24 -0.48
C ASN A 246 -15.02 10.89 -1.14
N CYS A 247 -15.61 9.74 -0.79
CA CYS A 247 -16.95 9.36 -1.26
C CYS A 247 -18.05 10.28 -0.72
N GLN A 248 -17.87 10.91 0.45
CA GLN A 248 -18.87 11.78 1.07
C GLN A 248 -18.69 13.28 0.76
N ASN A 249 -17.45 13.74 0.54
CA ASN A 249 -17.13 15.18 0.41
C ASN A 249 -17.24 15.75 -1.01
N ASN A 250 -17.33 14.89 -2.04
CA ASN A 250 -17.52 15.28 -3.45
C ASN A 250 -18.97 15.05 -3.93
#